data_AF-A0A7X5UZH5-F1
#
_entry.id   AF-A0A7X5UZH5-F1
#
_cell.length_a   1.000
_cell.length_b   1.000
_cell.length_c   1.000
_cell.angle_alpha   90.00
_cell.angle_beta   90.00
_cell.angle_gamma   90.00
#
_symmetry.space_group_name_H-M   'P 1'
#
loop_
_entity.id
_entity.type
_entity.pdbx_description
1 polymer ?
#
loop_
_entity_poly.entity_id
_entity_poly.type
_entity_poly.pdbx_seq_one_letter_code
_entity_poly.pdbx_strand_id
1 'polypeptide(L)'
;MEGPYLSTVSETIQAAIAPVFLLAGIGAFLNVMVGRLARIVDRARNIEQLHPRSTGPEHDRHVWELRIIDRRISVINNAIFLCTASALAICFVVAMMFVARLSNLHVGIWVASAFIVSMLLLMAGLIYFLFEVRMSLEAIHVREELLELDGKR
;
A
#
# COMPACT_ATOMS: atom_id res chain seq x y z
N MET A 1 45.08 -7.24 14.74
CA MET A 1 44.18 -8.21 15.40
C MET A 1 42.80 -7.56 15.44
N GLU A 2 42.03 -7.69 14.37
CA GLU A 2 40.61 -7.29 14.37
C GLU A 2 39.86 -8.26 15.28
N GLY A 3 39.25 -7.73 16.35
CA GLY A 3 38.67 -8.56 17.40
C GLY A 3 37.47 -9.38 16.90
N PRO A 4 37.22 -10.57 17.47
CA PRO A 4 36.12 -11.49 17.09
C PRO A 4 34.70 -10.87 17.13
N TYR A 5 34.55 -9.68 17.73
CA TYR A 5 33.31 -8.92 17.72
C TYR A 5 33.00 -8.25 16.37
N LEU A 6 34.02 -7.81 15.60
CA LEU A 6 33.82 -7.15 14.30
C LEU A 6 33.31 -8.12 13.23
N SER A 7 33.81 -9.36 13.21
CA SER A 7 33.32 -10.40 12.29
C SER A 7 31.86 -10.76 12.57
N THR A 8 31.49 -10.87 13.85
CA THR A 8 30.13 -11.22 14.31
C THR A 8 29.09 -10.15 13.92
N VAL A 9 29.44 -8.87 14.02
CA VAL A 9 28.57 -7.74 13.62
C VAL A 9 28.46 -7.67 12.10
N SER A 10 29.57 -7.86 11.37
CA SER A 10 29.59 -7.86 9.90
C SER A 10 28.66 -8.92 9.29
N GLU A 11 28.72 -10.16 9.80
CA GLU A 11 27.84 -11.25 9.37
C GLU A 11 26.34 -10.92 9.58
N THR A 12 26.02 -10.28 10.71
CA THR A 12 24.63 -9.91 11.04
C THR A 12 24.12 -8.79 10.13
N ILE A 13 24.97 -7.79 9.85
CA ILE A 13 24.65 -6.73 8.89
C ILE A 13 24.38 -7.36 7.51
N GLN A 14 25.24 -8.26 7.03
CA GLN A 14 25.05 -8.94 5.74
C GLN A 14 23.74 -9.72 5.69
N ALA A 15 23.41 -10.45 6.77
CA ALA A 15 22.14 -11.19 6.85
C ALA A 15 20.91 -10.26 6.86
N ALA A 16 21.03 -9.06 7.43
CA ALA A 16 19.96 -8.07 7.48
C ALA A 16 19.76 -7.31 6.14
N ILE A 17 20.68 -7.41 5.16
CA ILE A 17 20.55 -6.71 3.87
C ILE A 17 19.27 -7.12 3.13
N ALA A 18 18.95 -8.41 3.11
CA ALA A 18 17.78 -8.92 2.39
C ALA A 18 16.45 -8.31 2.90
N PRO A 19 16.12 -8.34 4.21
CA PRO A 19 14.92 -7.67 4.72
C PRO A 19 14.97 -6.14 4.56
N VAL A 20 16.12 -5.50 4.71
CA VAL A 20 16.24 -4.04 4.52
C VAL A 20 16.00 -3.63 3.06
N PHE A 21 16.45 -4.44 2.09
CA PHE A 21 16.17 -4.21 0.67
C PHE A 21 14.66 -4.23 0.38
N LEU A 22 13.93 -5.12 1.04
CA LEU A 22 12.47 -5.18 0.94
C LEU A 22 11.80 -3.91 1.47
N LEU A 23 12.32 -3.30 2.55
CA LEU A 23 11.80 -2.02 3.07
C LEU A 23 11.85 -0.92 2.00
N ALA A 24 12.93 -0.85 1.22
CA ALA A 24 13.03 0.09 0.11
C ALA A 24 11.95 -0.17 -0.95
N GLY A 25 11.71 -1.44 -1.30
CA GLY A 25 10.62 -1.85 -2.18
C GLY A 25 9.25 -1.42 -1.66
N ILE A 26 8.98 -1.63 -0.36
CA ILE A 26 7.73 -1.19 0.27
C ILE A 26 7.59 0.34 0.21
N GLY A 27 8.67 1.08 0.45
CA GLY A 27 8.70 2.54 0.31
C GLY A 27 8.28 3.01 -1.09
N ALA A 28 8.78 2.35 -2.13
CA ALA A 28 8.38 2.64 -3.51
C ALA A 28 6.88 2.39 -3.74
N PHE A 29 6.34 1.27 -3.26
CA PHE A 29 4.91 0.97 -3.38
C PHE A 29 4.05 1.96 -2.60
N LEU A 30 4.44 2.32 -1.38
CA LEU A 30 3.74 3.32 -0.57
C LEU A 30 3.68 4.67 -1.29
N ASN A 31 4.78 5.11 -1.90
CA ASN A 31 4.80 6.36 -2.66
C ASN A 31 3.80 6.34 -3.83
N VAL A 32 3.69 5.21 -4.54
CA VAL A 32 2.69 5.03 -5.62
C VAL A 32 1.27 5.08 -5.07
N MET A 33 0.99 4.40 -3.96
CA MET A 33 -0.34 4.36 -3.34
C MET A 33 -0.76 5.74 -2.81
N VAL A 34 0.14 6.43 -2.10
CA VAL A 34 -0.11 7.78 -1.57
C VAL A 34 -0.36 8.77 -2.71
N GLY A 35 0.45 8.72 -3.77
CA GLY A 35 0.24 9.56 -4.96
C GLY A 35 -1.09 9.28 -5.67
N ARG A 36 -1.56 8.02 -5.68
CA ARG A 36 -2.89 7.66 -6.20
C ARG A 36 -4.00 8.17 -5.28
N LEU A 37 -3.88 7.99 -3.97
CA LEU A 37 -4.85 8.46 -2.99
C LEU A 37 -5.03 9.99 -3.08
N ALA A 38 -3.93 10.74 -3.18
CA ALA A 38 -3.97 12.20 -3.34
C ALA A 38 -4.83 12.61 -4.55
N ARG A 39 -4.59 12.00 -5.72
CA ARG A 39 -5.39 12.26 -6.93
C ARG A 39 -6.88 11.91 -6.77
N ILE A 40 -7.20 10.84 -6.05
CA ILE A 40 -8.59 10.43 -5.78
C ILE A 40 -9.28 11.44 -4.85
N VAL A 41 -8.58 11.87 -3.79
CA VAL A 41 -9.09 12.86 -2.82
C VAL A 41 -9.24 14.24 -3.46
N ASP A 42 -8.30 14.65 -4.32
CA ASP A 42 -8.40 15.92 -5.04
C ASP A 42 -9.60 15.90 -6.00
N ARG A 43 -9.86 14.78 -6.68
CA ARG A 43 -11.10 14.61 -7.48
C ARG A 43 -12.35 14.68 -6.60
N ALA A 44 -12.35 14.04 -5.43
CA ALA A 44 -13.46 14.12 -4.48
C ALA A 44 -13.78 15.56 -4.10
N ARG A 45 -12.74 16.32 -3.70
CA ARG A 45 -12.85 17.73 -3.30
C ARG A 45 -13.42 18.61 -4.42
N ASN A 46 -13.01 18.39 -5.66
CA ASN A 46 -13.56 19.13 -6.80
C ASN A 46 -15.08 18.89 -6.94
N ILE A 47 -15.53 17.65 -6.80
CA ILE A 47 -16.97 17.30 -6.88
C ILE A 47 -17.74 17.87 -5.68
N GLU A 48 -17.17 17.79 -4.47
CA GLU A 48 -17.78 18.39 -3.27
C GLU A 48 -18.00 19.90 -3.40
N GLN A 49 -17.12 20.62 -4.11
CA GLN A 49 -17.28 22.05 -4.36
C GLN A 49 -18.41 22.37 -5.36
N LEU A 50 -18.72 21.45 -6.29
CA LEU A 50 -19.81 21.57 -7.25
C LEU A 50 -21.16 21.17 -6.65
N HIS A 51 -21.13 20.31 -5.63
CA HIS A 51 -22.31 19.74 -4.98
C HIS A 51 -23.36 20.76 -4.50
N PRO A 52 -23.00 21.87 -3.81
CA PRO A 52 -23.96 22.86 -3.31
C PRO A 52 -24.67 23.67 -4.41
N ARG A 53 -24.16 23.62 -5.64
CA ARG A 53 -24.69 24.36 -6.79
C ARG A 53 -25.53 23.48 -7.72
N SER A 54 -25.66 22.18 -7.41
CA SER A 54 -26.43 21.22 -8.20
C SER A 54 -27.82 21.00 -7.60
N THR A 55 -28.85 20.94 -8.45
CA THR A 55 -30.24 20.61 -8.07
C THR A 55 -30.84 19.64 -9.08
N GLY A 56 -31.70 18.73 -8.62
CA GLY A 56 -32.35 17.74 -9.50
C GLY A 56 -31.44 16.53 -9.82
N PRO A 57 -31.61 15.89 -10.99
CA PRO A 57 -30.89 14.64 -11.36
C PRO A 57 -29.35 14.73 -11.33
N GLU A 58 -28.81 15.94 -11.53
CA GLU A 58 -27.37 16.23 -11.43
C GLU A 58 -26.84 16.05 -10.00
N HIS A 59 -27.65 16.39 -8.99
CA HIS A 59 -27.28 16.23 -7.58
C HIS A 59 -27.15 14.75 -7.21
N ASP A 60 -28.14 13.93 -7.58
CA ASP A 60 -28.13 12.48 -7.35
C ASP A 60 -26.93 11.82 -8.04
N ARG A 61 -26.55 12.31 -9.22
CA ARG A 61 -25.36 11.86 -9.95
C ARG A 61 -24.07 12.16 -9.18
N HIS A 62 -23.93 13.37 -8.62
CA HIS A 62 -22.78 13.71 -7.78
C HIS A 62 -22.71 12.85 -6.51
N VAL A 63 -23.84 12.62 -5.82
CA VAL A 63 -23.88 11.74 -4.62
C VAL A 63 -23.40 10.33 -4.96
N TRP A 64 -23.83 9.78 -6.10
CA TRP A 64 -23.43 8.44 -6.54
C TRP A 64 -21.92 8.36 -6.83
N GLU A 65 -21.36 9.37 -7.52
CA GLU A 65 -19.92 9.42 -7.80
C GLU A 65 -19.09 9.56 -6.51
N LEU A 66 -19.54 10.40 -5.57
CA LEU A 66 -18.94 10.54 -4.23
C LEU A 66 -18.92 9.21 -3.47
N ARG A 67 -20.00 8.43 -3.50
CA ARG A 67 -20.06 7.11 -2.84
C ARG A 67 -19.07 6.11 -3.43
N ILE A 68 -18.87 6.15 -4.76
CA ILE A 68 -17.84 5.33 -5.40
C ILE A 68 -16.47 5.76 -4.91
N ILE A 69 -16.17 7.06 -4.96
CA ILE A 69 -14.88 7.61 -4.54
C ILE A 69 -14.55 7.22 -3.09
N ASP A 70 -15.51 7.32 -2.17
CA ASP A 70 -15.35 6.93 -0.77
C ASP A 70 -14.94 5.45 -0.63
N ARG A 71 -15.61 4.54 -1.37
CA ARG A 71 -15.23 3.13 -1.40
C ARG A 71 -13.80 2.93 -1.91
N ARG A 72 -13.35 3.72 -2.89
CA ARG A 72 -11.96 3.66 -3.39
C ARG A 72 -10.95 4.10 -2.34
N ILE A 73 -11.28 5.18 -1.61
CA ILE A 73 -10.45 5.70 -0.53
C ILE A 73 -10.28 4.63 0.58
N SER A 74 -11.35 3.94 0.96
CA SER A 74 -11.26 2.87 1.96
C SER A 74 -10.34 1.72 1.50
N VAL A 75 -10.47 1.26 0.25
CA VAL A 75 -9.64 0.15 -0.28
C VAL A 75 -8.16 0.54 -0.34
N ILE A 76 -7.82 1.74 -0.84
CA ILE A 76 -6.42 2.17 -0.92
C ILE A 76 -5.82 2.44 0.45
N ASN A 77 -6.60 2.97 1.39
CA ASN A 77 -6.15 3.20 2.75
C ASN A 77 -5.84 1.88 3.47
N ASN A 78 -6.64 0.83 3.24
CA ASN A 78 -6.36 -0.49 3.78
C ASN A 78 -5.10 -1.14 3.16
N ALA A 79 -4.85 -0.92 1.87
CA ALA A 79 -3.61 -1.33 1.21
C ALA A 79 -2.38 -0.66 1.84
N ILE A 80 -2.44 0.67 2.02
CA ILE A 80 -1.39 1.47 2.66
C ILE A 80 -1.13 0.95 4.09
N PHE A 81 -2.19 0.75 4.88
CA PHE A 81 -2.09 0.22 6.24
C PHE A 81 -1.36 -1.12 6.29
N LEU A 82 -1.73 -2.08 5.44
CA LEU A 82 -1.09 -3.40 5.39
C LEU A 82 0.38 -3.33 4.96
N CYS A 83 0.71 -2.48 3.98
CA CYS A 83 2.10 -2.25 3.56
C CYS A 83 2.94 -1.59 4.67
N THR A 84 2.39 -0.59 5.37
CA THR A 84 3.06 0.03 6.51
C THR A 84 3.24 -0.95 7.67
N ALA A 85 2.24 -1.76 7.98
CA ALA A 85 2.33 -2.79 9.00
C ALA A 85 3.38 -3.87 8.66
N SER A 86 3.48 -4.25 7.37
CA SER A 86 4.56 -5.10 6.87
C SER A 86 5.95 -4.47 7.07
N ALA A 87 6.11 -3.19 6.71
CA ALA A 87 7.37 -2.47 6.91
C ALA A 87 7.76 -2.43 8.40
N LEU A 88 6.82 -2.16 9.30
CA LEU A 88 7.05 -2.20 10.75
C LEU A 88 7.49 -3.60 11.20
N ALA A 89 6.82 -4.65 10.72
CA ALA A 89 7.19 -6.03 11.03
C ALA A 89 8.61 -6.37 10.55
N ILE A 90 9.04 -5.88 9.38
CA ILE A 90 10.42 -6.05 8.90
C ILE A 90 11.42 -5.30 9.79
N CYS A 91 11.10 -4.08 10.24
CA CYS A 91 11.93 -3.37 11.21
C CYS A 91 12.11 -4.20 12.50
N PHE A 92 11.04 -4.86 12.98
CA PHE A 92 11.13 -5.78 14.11
C PHE A 92 11.99 -7.02 13.80
N VAL A 93 11.90 -7.60 12.61
CA VAL A 93 12.75 -8.72 12.18
C VAL A 93 14.22 -8.33 12.24
N VAL A 94 14.58 -7.17 11.67
CA VAL A 94 15.97 -6.68 11.68
C VAL A 94 16.44 -6.47 13.13
N ALA A 95 15.63 -5.83 13.98
CA ALA A 95 15.98 -5.65 15.39
C ALA A 95 16.18 -6.99 16.11
N MET A 96 15.31 -7.98 15.88
CA MET A 96 15.44 -9.32 16.45
C MET A 96 16.70 -10.05 15.98
N MET A 97 17.14 -9.87 14.72
CA MET A 97 18.39 -10.46 14.22
C MET A 97 19.60 -9.96 15.01
N PHE A 98 19.66 -8.66 15.31
CA PHE A 98 20.72 -8.10 16.16
C PHE A 98 20.64 -8.64 17.59
N VAL A 99 19.46 -8.63 18.21
CA VAL A 99 19.27 -9.14 19.57
C VAL A 99 19.63 -10.62 19.68
N ALA A 100 19.23 -11.45 18.71
CA ALA A 100 19.55 -12.87 18.66
C ALA A 100 21.06 -13.10 18.64
N ARG A 101 21.80 -12.31 17.84
CA ARG A 101 23.25 -12.42 17.78
C ARG A 101 23.93 -11.95 19.07
N LEU A 102 23.50 -10.84 19.66
CA LEU A 102 24.10 -10.30 20.89
C LEU A 102 23.87 -11.22 22.11
N SER A 103 22.72 -11.87 22.16
CA SER A 103 22.31 -12.67 23.33
C SER A 103 22.65 -14.16 23.23
N ASN A 104 23.22 -14.63 22.11
CA ASN A 104 23.45 -16.06 21.82
C ASN A 104 22.19 -16.94 21.99
N LEU A 105 20.99 -16.35 21.91
CA LEU A 105 19.74 -17.12 21.96
C LEU A 105 19.43 -17.74 20.59
N HIS A 106 18.85 -18.94 20.62
CA HIS A 106 18.32 -19.62 19.43
C HIS A 106 16.95 -19.03 19.03
N VAL A 107 16.90 -17.74 18.71
CA VAL A 107 15.66 -17.00 18.35
C VAL A 107 15.25 -17.21 16.89
N GLY A 108 15.93 -18.10 16.15
CA GLY A 108 15.78 -18.27 14.70
C GLY A 108 14.34 -18.55 14.24
N ILE A 109 13.59 -19.36 15.00
CA ILE A 109 12.18 -19.67 14.69
C ILE A 109 11.29 -18.43 14.82
N TRP A 110 11.51 -17.58 15.82
CA TRP A 110 10.74 -16.36 16.01
C TRP A 110 11.04 -15.35 14.91
N VAL A 111 12.32 -15.15 14.57
CA VAL A 111 12.74 -14.29 13.46
C VAL A 111 12.11 -14.76 12.14
N ALA A 112 12.16 -16.06 11.85
CA ALA A 112 11.55 -16.63 10.66
C ALA A 112 10.03 -16.44 10.64
N SER A 113 9.35 -16.68 11.76
CA SER A 113 7.89 -16.51 11.85
C SER A 113 7.46 -15.05 11.65
N ALA A 114 8.17 -14.09 12.25
CA ALA A 114 7.90 -12.66 12.09
C ALA A 114 8.16 -12.20 10.64
N PHE A 115 9.18 -12.74 9.99
CA PHE A 115 9.46 -12.47 8.58
C PHE A 115 8.34 -13.00 7.67
N ILE A 116 7.87 -14.23 7.91
CA ILE A 116 6.73 -14.80 7.16
C ILE A 116 5.47 -13.94 7.35
N VAL A 117 5.16 -13.54 8.59
CA VAL A 117 4.03 -12.64 8.87
C VAL A 117 4.20 -11.33 8.09
N SER A 118 5.38 -10.72 8.11
CA SER A 118 5.65 -9.49 7.35
C SER A 118 5.40 -9.64 5.84
N MET A 119 5.77 -10.79 5.27
CA MET A 119 5.53 -11.11 3.86
C MET A 119 4.05 -11.30 3.55
N LEU A 120 3.30 -11.97 4.44
CA LEU A 120 1.86 -12.14 4.27
C LEU A 120 1.12 -10.80 4.34
N LEU A 121 1.53 -9.90 5.24
CA LEU A 121 1.00 -8.53 5.30
C LEU A 121 1.29 -7.75 4.01
N LEU A 122 2.52 -7.86 3.48
CA LEU A 122 2.88 -7.21 2.22
C LEU A 122 2.04 -7.75 1.07
N MET A 123 1.91 -9.08 0.97
CA MET A 123 1.12 -9.74 -0.06
C MET A 123 -0.34 -9.31 0.01
N ALA A 124 -0.94 -9.27 1.21
CA ALA A 124 -2.29 -8.76 1.39
C ALA A 124 -2.41 -7.29 0.94
N GLY A 125 -1.48 -6.42 1.32
CA GLY A 125 -1.45 -5.01 0.88
C GLY A 125 -1.37 -4.86 -0.64
N LEU A 126 -0.54 -5.66 -1.31
CA LEU A 126 -0.44 -5.70 -2.78
C LEU A 126 -1.72 -6.22 -3.44
N ILE A 127 -2.41 -7.19 -2.83
CA ILE A 127 -3.70 -7.67 -3.32
C ILE A 127 -4.77 -6.56 -3.23
N TYR A 128 -4.84 -5.83 -2.11
CA TYR A 128 -5.74 -4.66 -1.99
C TYR A 128 -5.41 -3.59 -3.03
N PHE A 129 -4.13 -3.33 -3.26
CA PHE A 129 -3.69 -2.42 -4.31
C PHE A 129 -4.11 -2.90 -5.71
N LEU A 130 -3.98 -4.19 -6.01
CA LEU A 130 -4.45 -4.78 -7.26
C LEU A 130 -5.96 -4.60 -7.46
N PHE A 131 -6.76 -4.84 -6.41
CA PHE A 131 -8.21 -4.62 -6.45
C PHE A 131 -8.55 -3.15 -6.73
N GLU A 132 -7.84 -2.21 -6.11
CA GLU A 132 -8.04 -0.79 -6.37
C GLU A 132 -7.70 -0.41 -7.82
N VAL A 133 -6.61 -0.95 -8.37
CA VAL A 133 -6.23 -0.72 -9.76
C VAL A 133 -7.29 -1.25 -10.71
N ARG A 134 -7.83 -2.44 -10.45
CA ARG A 134 -8.93 -3.02 -11.25
C ARG A 134 -10.18 -2.12 -11.23
N MET A 135 -10.60 -1.67 -10.05
CA MET A 135 -11.73 -0.74 -9.90
C MET A 135 -11.47 0.61 -10.58
N SER A 136 -10.22 1.09 -10.56
CA SER A 136 -9.82 2.31 -11.26
C SER A 136 -9.97 2.18 -12.77
N LEU A 137 -9.58 1.04 -13.34
CA LEU A 137 -9.66 0.76 -14.77
C LEU A 137 -11.12 0.59 -15.22
N GLU A 138 -11.94 -0.04 -14.42
CA GLU A 138 -13.37 -0.19 -14.71
C GLU A 138 -14.09 1.16 -14.71
N ALA A 139 -13.72 2.08 -13.81
CA ALA A 139 -14.24 3.45 -13.81
C ALA A 139 -13.77 4.31 -15.00
N ILE A 140 -12.74 3.88 -15.74
CA ILE A 140 -12.23 4.53 -16.96
C ILE A 140 -12.91 3.98 -18.22
N HIS A 141 -13.72 2.91 -18.14
CA HIS A 141 -14.61 2.58 -19.26
C HIS A 141 -15.50 3.80 -19.53
N VAL A 142 -15.15 4.48 -20.64
CA VAL A 142 -15.81 5.68 -21.12
C VAL A 142 -17.28 5.35 -21.20
N ARG A 143 -18.09 6.06 -20.41
CA ARG A 143 -19.54 5.99 -20.44
C ARG A 143 -19.99 5.99 -21.90
N GLU A 144 -20.71 4.95 -22.35
CA GLU A 144 -21.18 4.81 -23.74
C GLU A 144 -22.00 6.03 -24.22
N GLU A 145 -22.65 6.71 -23.27
CA GLU A 145 -23.37 7.99 -23.45
C GLU A 145 -22.46 9.18 -23.87
N LEU A 146 -21.14 9.10 -23.66
CA LEU A 146 -20.13 10.04 -24.23
C LEU A 146 -19.49 9.52 -25.52
N LEU A 147 -19.70 8.26 -25.87
CA LEU A 147 -19.19 7.68 -27.12
C LEU A 147 -20.08 8.00 -28.32
N GLU A 148 -21.18 8.74 -28.14
CA GLU A 148 -22.12 9.15 -29.20
C GLU A 148 -22.44 8.02 -30.20
N LEU A 149 -22.58 6.78 -29.71
CA LEU A 149 -22.79 5.60 -30.57
C LEU A 149 -24.17 5.58 -31.25
N ASP A 150 -25.02 6.59 -31.03
CA ASP A 150 -26.34 6.75 -31.65
C ASP A 150 -26.34 7.72 -32.86
N GLY A 151 -25.18 7.90 -33.50
CA GLY A 151 -24.99 8.77 -34.66
C GLY A 151 -24.91 8.07 -36.03
N LYS A 152 -25.24 6.78 -36.14
CA LYS A 152 -25.29 6.07 -37.44
C LYS A 152 -26.44 5.06 -37.49
N ARG A 153 -27.63 5.54 -37.83
CA ARG A 153 -28.65 4.76 -38.55
C ARG A 153 -28.86 5.37 -39.92
#